data_AF-A0A258DFE8-F1
#
_entry.id   AF-A0A258DFE8-F1
#
_cell.length_a   1.000
_cell.length_b   1.000
_cell.length_c   1.000
_cell.angle_alpha   90.00
_cell.angle_beta   90.00
_cell.angle_gamma   90.00
#
_symmetry.space_group_name_H-M   'P 1'
#
loop_
_entity.id
_entity.type
_entity.pdbx_description
1 polymer ?
#
loop_
_entity_poly.entity_id
_entity_poly.type
_entity_poly.pdbx_seq_one_letter_code
_entity_poly.pdbx_strand_id
1 'polypeptide(L)'
;MGLTAAGGDMIAVMRHDCPVCRSEGLGSRAQVVLRAGGREAVVSLLHSSGDTPDPGEIGLSETAWARLGVKAGDRVEVAHAPPLASLRAVRRRIYGERLSQAAFSAIVADIAEHRYSDVHLSAFVTACSAAPLDQAETIGLTKAMVEVGEQLSWPGPIVVDKHSVGGLPGNRTTPIIVSIMAAEGLVMPKTSSRAITSPAGTADTMEVLAPVDLDIAAIRRVVAREGGCIAWGGAVRLSPADDVIIGVERALDIDAVGQLVASVLSKKIAAGATHLVIDVPVGPTAKVRSLEAARDLEAALTSVAAAFGLRTRVMYGPGAEPIGRGIGPALEALDILAVLQGEPGVEDLAHRACELAGGLFELAGVAAPGAGLARARQSLESGRAWAKFKRICQAQGGMRSPPVARFQRDLTAPSSGRIASIDNRKLATVAKLAGAPMAKAAGVAVHARLGQLIVAGSPLCTLHAESPGELDYAAAFALSDGAIFAIAAP
;
A
#
# COMPACT_ATOMS: atom_id res chain seq x y z
N MET A 1 -24.83 13.01 -11.93
CA MET A 1 -23.79 14.06 -12.10
C MET A 1 -22.43 13.51 -12.54
N GLY A 2 -22.15 12.21 -12.42
CA GLY A 2 -20.89 11.63 -12.89
C GLY A 2 -19.66 12.17 -12.14
N LEU A 3 -19.85 12.59 -10.89
CA LEU A 3 -18.79 13.14 -10.05
C LEU A 3 -18.02 12.00 -9.39
N THR A 4 -16.78 11.81 -9.83
CA THR A 4 -15.79 11.01 -9.14
C THR A 4 -14.84 11.93 -8.40
N ALA A 5 -14.82 11.84 -7.07
CA ALA A 5 -13.84 12.55 -6.26
C ALA A 5 -12.59 11.68 -6.07
N ALA A 6 -11.42 12.30 -6.04
CA ALA A 6 -10.18 11.61 -5.71
C ALA A 6 -10.29 11.00 -4.30
N GLY A 7 -9.65 9.85 -4.05
CA GLY A 7 -9.59 9.25 -2.71
C GLY A 7 -10.89 8.64 -2.16
N GLY A 8 -12.00 8.68 -2.91
CA GLY A 8 -13.27 8.14 -2.45
C GLY A 8 -14.11 9.13 -1.64
N ASP A 9 -13.90 10.43 -1.79
CA ASP A 9 -14.61 11.43 -0.99
C ASP A 9 -16.14 11.35 -1.14
N MET A 10 -16.79 11.52 -0.01
CA MET A 10 -18.23 11.54 0.14
C MET A 10 -18.73 12.97 -0.06
N ILE A 11 -19.16 13.30 -1.27
CA ILE A 11 -19.54 14.67 -1.65
C ILE A 11 -21.02 14.73 -2.00
N ALA A 12 -21.69 15.76 -1.50
CA ALA A 12 -22.99 16.19 -1.99
C ALA A 12 -22.87 17.60 -2.58
N VAL A 13 -23.45 17.81 -3.75
CA VAL A 13 -23.60 19.13 -4.35
C VAL A 13 -25.07 19.52 -4.28
N MET A 14 -25.33 20.71 -3.78
CA MET A 14 -26.65 21.32 -3.75
C MET A 14 -26.56 22.76 -4.27
N ARG A 15 -27.65 23.28 -4.83
CA ARG A 15 -27.68 24.69 -5.23
C ARG A 15 -27.56 25.59 -4.01
N HIS A 16 -26.79 26.67 -4.15
CA HIS A 16 -26.59 27.65 -3.08
C HIS A 16 -27.92 28.28 -2.58
N ASP A 17 -28.96 28.29 -3.41
CA ASP A 17 -30.27 28.87 -3.12
C ASP A 17 -31.24 27.89 -2.43
N CYS A 18 -30.85 26.63 -2.18
CA CYS A 18 -31.73 25.66 -1.54
C CYS A 18 -31.90 25.90 -0.02
N PRO A 19 -33.01 25.46 0.60
CA PRO A 19 -33.28 25.67 2.03
C PRO A 19 -32.18 25.13 2.97
N VAL A 20 -31.53 24.03 2.56
CA VAL A 20 -30.40 23.43 3.30
C VAL A 20 -29.21 24.40 3.33
N CYS A 21 -28.76 24.91 2.17
CA CYS A 21 -27.64 25.86 2.08
C CYS A 21 -27.93 27.24 2.69
N ARG A 22 -29.21 27.60 2.87
CA ARG A 22 -29.63 28.85 3.54
C ARG A 22 -29.71 28.73 5.06
N SER A 23 -29.66 27.52 5.61
CA SER A 23 -29.72 27.28 7.06
C SER A 23 -28.38 27.65 7.71
N GLU A 24 -28.44 28.29 8.89
CA GLU A 24 -27.25 28.74 9.62
C GLU A 24 -26.29 27.56 9.90
N GLY A 25 -25.01 27.70 9.54
CA GLY A 25 -23.99 26.65 9.74
C GLY A 25 -23.77 25.69 8.57
N LEU A 26 -24.51 25.80 7.47
CA LEU A 26 -24.28 25.03 6.23
C LEU A 26 -23.62 25.89 5.14
N GLY A 27 -22.43 26.39 5.46
CA GLY A 27 -21.54 27.00 4.46
C GLY A 27 -20.92 25.96 3.51
N SER A 28 -20.27 26.43 2.45
CA SER A 28 -19.47 25.55 1.57
C SER A 28 -18.45 24.76 2.41
N ARG A 29 -18.38 23.44 2.19
CA ARG A 29 -17.60 22.46 2.96
C ARG A 29 -18.12 22.10 4.36
N ALA A 30 -19.35 22.46 4.71
CA ALA A 30 -20.00 21.91 5.90
C ALA A 30 -20.22 20.39 5.74
N GLN A 31 -20.14 19.65 6.85
CA GLN A 31 -20.53 18.24 6.86
C GLN A 31 -22.03 18.11 7.15
N VAL A 32 -22.73 17.40 6.28
CA VAL A 32 -24.15 17.06 6.44
C VAL A 32 -24.34 15.55 6.51
N VAL A 33 -25.41 15.16 7.17
CA VAL A 33 -25.88 13.78 7.20
C VAL A 33 -26.99 13.63 6.17
N LEU A 34 -26.82 12.65 5.28
CA LEU A 34 -27.83 12.22 4.33
C LEU A 34 -28.49 10.93 4.82
N ARG A 35 -29.82 10.86 4.78
CA ARG A 35 -30.58 9.65 5.11
C ARG A 35 -31.50 9.25 3.97
N ALA A 36 -31.45 7.98 3.61
CA ALA A 36 -32.35 7.39 2.62
C ALA A 36 -32.50 5.88 2.87
N GLY A 37 -33.74 5.36 2.81
CA GLY A 37 -34.01 3.92 2.91
C GLY A 37 -33.45 3.24 4.17
N GLY A 38 -33.41 3.95 5.31
CA GLY A 38 -32.84 3.46 6.57
C GLY A 38 -31.31 3.44 6.62
N ARG A 39 -30.63 3.99 5.61
CA ARG A 39 -29.17 4.16 5.56
C ARG A 39 -28.79 5.61 5.79
N GLU A 40 -27.60 5.81 6.31
CA GLU A 40 -27.04 7.13 6.62
C GLU A 40 -25.63 7.28 6.02
N ALA A 41 -25.31 8.48 5.56
CA ALA A 41 -23.97 8.84 5.13
C ALA A 41 -23.62 10.28 5.54
N VAL A 42 -22.44 10.49 6.11
CA VAL A 42 -21.87 11.83 6.30
C VAL A 42 -21.16 12.24 5.02
N VAL A 43 -21.46 13.44 4.52
CA VAL A 43 -20.92 13.98 3.27
C VAL A 43 -20.46 15.43 3.44
N SER A 44 -19.48 15.83 2.66
CA SER A 44 -19.08 17.23 2.51
C SER A 44 -19.99 17.92 1.50
N LEU A 45 -20.60 19.03 1.91
CA LEU A 45 -21.50 19.82 1.08
C LEU A 45 -20.73 20.81 0.21
N LEU A 46 -20.92 20.75 -1.10
CA LEU A 46 -20.45 21.76 -2.06
C LEU A 46 -21.64 22.52 -2.62
N HIS A 47 -21.45 23.82 -2.81
CA HIS A 47 -22.49 24.69 -3.36
C HIS A 47 -22.30 24.82 -4.86
N SER A 48 -23.37 24.59 -5.61
CA SER A 48 -23.43 24.94 -7.03
C SER A 48 -24.02 26.33 -7.21
N SER A 49 -23.32 27.15 -7.99
CA SER A 49 -23.82 28.42 -8.52
C SER A 49 -24.41 28.28 -9.92
N GLY A 50 -24.32 27.09 -10.54
CA GLY A 50 -24.88 26.79 -11.85
C GLY A 50 -26.27 26.15 -11.77
N ASP A 51 -26.79 25.75 -12.93
CA ASP A 51 -28.15 25.21 -13.07
C ASP A 51 -28.30 23.75 -12.61
N THR A 52 -27.20 23.08 -12.22
CA THR A 52 -27.20 21.68 -11.78
C THR A 52 -26.60 21.55 -10.38
N PRO A 53 -27.20 20.73 -9.48
CA PRO A 53 -28.49 20.03 -9.62
C PRO A 53 -29.69 20.99 -9.66
N ASP A 54 -30.89 20.53 -10.05
CA ASP A 54 -32.10 21.37 -10.11
C ASP A 54 -32.59 21.80 -8.70
N PRO A 55 -33.44 22.84 -8.57
CA PRO A 55 -34.03 23.21 -7.29
C PRO A 55 -34.75 22.04 -6.60
N GLY A 56 -34.31 21.72 -5.38
CA GLY A 56 -34.86 20.59 -4.61
C GLY A 56 -34.16 19.26 -4.88
N GLU A 57 -33.18 19.23 -5.78
CA GLU A 57 -32.34 18.07 -6.03
C GLU A 57 -30.99 18.16 -5.28
N ILE A 58 -30.43 16.98 -5.03
CA ILE A 58 -29.09 16.80 -4.50
C ILE A 58 -28.36 15.87 -5.46
N GLY A 59 -27.14 16.23 -5.84
CA GLY A 59 -26.31 15.30 -6.58
C GLY A 59 -25.16 14.80 -5.71
N LEU A 60 -24.86 13.52 -5.85
CA LEU A 60 -23.89 12.82 -4.99
C LEU A 60 -22.69 12.39 -5.82
N SER A 61 -21.53 12.28 -5.17
CA SER A 61 -20.42 11.51 -5.73
C SER A 61 -20.80 10.03 -5.86
N GLU A 62 -20.17 9.30 -6.78
CA GLU A 62 -20.41 7.87 -6.97
C GLU A 62 -20.26 7.08 -5.65
N THR A 63 -19.29 7.46 -4.80
CA THR A 63 -19.09 6.85 -3.48
C THR A 63 -20.28 7.09 -2.55
N ALA A 64 -20.75 8.34 -2.46
CA ALA A 64 -21.90 8.69 -1.61
C ALA A 64 -23.18 8.03 -2.09
N TRP A 65 -23.36 7.97 -3.41
CA TRP A 65 -24.46 7.28 -4.05
C TRP A 65 -24.48 5.77 -3.71
N ALA A 66 -23.35 5.08 -3.88
CA ALA A 66 -23.22 3.66 -3.58
C ALA A 66 -23.42 3.37 -2.08
N ARG A 67 -22.90 4.22 -1.19
CA ARG A 67 -23.03 4.08 0.27
C ARG A 67 -24.48 4.20 0.73
N LEU A 68 -25.19 5.21 0.23
CA LEU A 68 -26.62 5.39 0.53
C LEU A 68 -27.49 4.33 -0.16
N GLY A 69 -27.03 3.75 -1.27
CA GLY A 69 -27.78 2.74 -2.02
C GLY A 69 -29.05 3.27 -2.66
N VAL A 70 -29.03 4.55 -3.04
CA VAL A 70 -30.16 5.26 -3.66
C VAL A 70 -30.14 5.11 -5.18
N LYS A 71 -31.26 5.44 -5.82
CA LYS A 71 -31.42 5.59 -7.26
C LYS A 71 -31.82 7.03 -7.61
N ALA A 72 -31.70 7.37 -8.89
CA ALA A 72 -32.10 8.70 -9.35
C ALA A 72 -33.60 8.90 -9.12
N GLY A 73 -33.95 10.01 -8.49
CA GLY A 73 -35.33 10.33 -8.09
C GLY A 73 -35.72 9.84 -6.69
N ASP A 74 -34.87 9.06 -6.00
CA ASP A 74 -35.13 8.69 -4.61
C ASP A 74 -35.07 9.93 -3.69
N ARG A 75 -35.93 9.94 -2.67
CA ARG A 75 -35.91 10.99 -1.65
C ARG A 75 -34.73 10.80 -0.70
N VAL A 76 -34.02 11.89 -0.44
CA VAL A 76 -32.93 11.96 0.53
C VAL A 76 -33.25 13.06 1.54
N GLU A 77 -33.17 12.72 2.82
CA GLU A 77 -33.26 13.70 3.91
C GLU A 77 -31.87 14.24 4.23
N VAL A 78 -31.77 15.55 4.44
CA VAL A 78 -30.51 16.22 4.78
C VAL A 78 -30.63 16.84 6.17
N ALA A 79 -29.66 16.56 7.03
CA ALA A 79 -29.57 17.11 8.38
C ALA A 79 -28.14 17.56 8.70
N HIS A 80 -27.98 18.40 9.72
CA HIS A 80 -26.64 18.70 10.25
C HIS A 80 -25.98 17.43 10.79
N ALA A 81 -24.67 17.28 10.54
CA ALA A 81 -23.91 16.24 11.19
C ALA A 81 -23.85 16.48 12.71
N PRO A 82 -24.10 15.45 13.54
CA PRO A 82 -24.00 15.61 14.98
C PRO A 82 -22.54 15.90 15.38
N PRO A 83 -22.31 16.66 16.47
CA PRO A 83 -20.96 16.89 16.95
C PRO A 83 -20.28 15.58 17.36
N LEU A 84 -19.08 15.35 16.83
CA LEU A 84 -18.33 14.14 17.12
C LEU A 84 -17.66 14.25 18.50
N ALA A 85 -18.11 13.42 19.44
CA ALA A 85 -17.55 13.39 20.79
C ALA A 85 -16.06 13.03 20.80
N SER A 86 -15.58 12.25 19.83
CA SER A 86 -14.17 11.87 19.68
C SER A 86 -13.24 13.06 19.41
N LEU A 87 -13.72 14.14 18.79
CA LEU A 87 -12.92 15.34 18.50
C LEU A 87 -12.41 16.03 19.77
N ARG A 88 -13.10 15.84 20.92
CA ARG A 88 -12.58 16.32 22.21
C ARG A 88 -11.24 15.70 22.55
N ALA A 89 -11.05 14.42 22.21
CA ALA A 89 -9.81 13.70 22.45
C ALA A 89 -8.72 14.15 21.46
N VAL A 90 -9.07 14.40 20.20
CA VAL A 90 -8.15 15.00 19.22
C VAL A 90 -7.66 16.37 19.71
N ARG A 91 -8.54 17.23 20.23
CA ARG A 91 -8.15 18.53 20.81
C ARG A 91 -7.20 18.37 22.00
N ARG A 92 -7.50 17.45 22.93
CA ARG A 92 -6.61 17.14 24.06
C ARG A 92 -5.23 16.68 23.56
N ARG A 93 -5.20 15.84 22.52
CA ARG A 93 -3.96 15.40 21.89
C ARG A 93 -3.15 16.54 21.28
N ILE A 94 -3.81 17.50 20.62
CA ILE A 94 -3.15 18.71 20.08
C ILE A 94 -2.42 19.48 21.19
N TYR A 95 -2.97 19.51 22.40
CA TYR A 95 -2.33 20.13 23.58
C TYR A 95 -1.35 19.22 24.33
N GLY A 96 -0.92 18.11 23.71
CA GLY A 96 0.12 17.22 24.25
C GLY A 96 -0.37 16.16 25.22
N GLU A 97 -1.69 16.01 25.43
CA GLU A 97 -2.21 14.97 26.30
C GLU A 97 -2.10 13.57 25.67
N ARG A 98 -1.92 12.56 26.52
CA ARG A 98 -1.94 11.14 26.13
C ARG A 98 -3.37 10.67 25.92
N LEU A 99 -3.56 9.78 24.94
CA LEU A 99 -4.86 9.21 24.59
C LEU A 99 -5.05 7.84 25.26
N SER A 100 -6.24 7.62 25.81
CA SER A 100 -6.63 6.31 26.35
C SER A 100 -7.12 5.37 25.26
N GLN A 101 -7.19 4.07 25.55
CA GLN A 101 -7.79 3.07 24.64
C GLN A 101 -9.20 3.49 24.17
N ALA A 102 -10.05 3.96 25.09
CA ALA A 102 -11.41 4.37 24.76
C ALA A 102 -11.43 5.59 23.82
N ALA A 103 -10.46 6.51 23.97
CA ALA A 103 -10.31 7.63 23.07
C ALA A 103 -9.90 7.18 21.67
N PHE A 104 -8.89 6.30 21.54
CA PHE A 104 -8.52 5.72 20.25
C PHE A 104 -9.68 4.96 19.60
N SER A 105 -10.40 4.14 20.37
CA SER A 105 -11.55 3.38 19.85
C SER A 105 -12.62 4.31 19.26
N ALA A 106 -12.94 5.41 19.96
CA ALA A 106 -13.91 6.40 19.46
C ALA A 106 -13.39 7.17 18.23
N ILE A 107 -12.12 7.59 18.22
CA ILE A 107 -11.52 8.30 17.09
C ILE A 107 -11.50 7.39 15.85
N VAL A 108 -10.99 6.18 15.99
CA VAL A 108 -10.83 5.22 14.90
C VAL A 108 -12.18 4.75 14.35
N ALA A 109 -13.20 4.56 15.20
CA ALA A 109 -14.56 4.27 14.75
C ALA A 109 -15.15 5.41 13.90
N ASP A 110 -14.99 6.66 14.34
CA ASP A 110 -15.47 7.82 13.58
C ASP A 110 -14.72 7.99 12.24
N ILE A 111 -13.41 7.66 12.20
CA ILE A 111 -12.62 7.67 10.97
C ILE A 111 -13.06 6.55 10.02
N ALA A 112 -13.22 5.32 10.52
CA ALA A 112 -13.65 4.17 9.72
C ALA A 112 -15.05 4.37 9.10
N GLU A 113 -15.89 5.17 9.73
CA GLU A 113 -17.22 5.54 9.24
C GLU A 113 -17.24 6.81 8.37
N HIS A 114 -16.07 7.35 7.99
CA HIS A 114 -15.91 8.58 7.20
C HIS A 114 -16.60 9.80 7.82
N ARG A 115 -16.71 9.85 9.15
CA ARG A 115 -17.30 11.00 9.85
C ARG A 115 -16.29 12.14 10.02
N TYR A 116 -15.00 11.84 10.00
CA TYR A 116 -13.95 12.87 10.06
C TYR A 116 -13.78 13.53 8.69
N SER A 117 -13.68 14.86 8.68
CA SER A 117 -13.24 15.62 7.51
C SER A 117 -11.72 15.57 7.37
N ASP A 118 -11.19 15.97 6.21
CA ASP A 118 -9.74 16.10 6.00
C ASP A 118 -9.07 17.01 7.03
N VAL A 119 -9.78 18.04 7.51
CA VAL A 119 -9.29 18.93 8.57
C VAL A 119 -9.16 18.17 9.88
N HIS A 120 -10.17 17.38 10.26
CA HIS A 120 -10.12 16.56 11.47
C HIS A 120 -9.03 15.48 11.39
N LEU A 121 -8.91 14.81 10.25
CA LEU A 121 -7.87 13.80 10.00
C LEU A 121 -6.48 14.43 10.06
N SER A 122 -6.26 15.54 9.35
CA SER A 122 -4.97 16.24 9.33
C SER A 122 -4.58 16.70 10.73
N ALA A 123 -5.53 17.18 11.53
CA ALA A 123 -5.29 17.56 12.92
C ALA A 123 -4.86 16.35 13.77
N PHE A 124 -5.54 15.20 13.63
CA PHE A 124 -5.18 13.98 14.35
C PHE A 124 -3.80 13.45 13.96
N VAL A 125 -3.52 13.32 12.66
CA VAL A 125 -2.22 12.86 12.13
C VAL A 125 -1.09 13.78 12.58
N THR A 126 -1.27 15.09 12.41
CA THR A 126 -0.25 16.07 12.80
C THR A 126 -0.01 16.06 14.31
N ALA A 127 -1.06 15.94 15.13
CA ALA A 127 -0.91 15.90 16.58
C ALA A 127 -0.20 14.62 17.08
N CYS A 128 -0.46 13.48 16.44
CA CYS A 128 0.25 12.22 16.74
C CYS A 128 1.71 12.22 16.27
N SER A 129 2.03 13.07 15.30
CA SER A 129 3.38 13.22 14.78
C SER A 129 4.21 14.25 15.55
N ALA A 130 3.58 15.36 15.97
CA ALA A 130 4.21 16.40 16.77
C ALA A 130 4.50 15.95 18.21
N ALA A 131 3.60 15.16 18.79
CA ALA A 131 3.83 14.44 20.04
C ALA A 131 3.86 12.94 19.72
N PRO A 132 5.03 12.29 19.57
CA PRO A 132 5.11 10.89 19.21
C PRO A 132 4.35 9.99 20.19
N LEU A 133 3.61 9.02 19.63
CA LEU A 133 2.91 7.99 20.39
C LEU A 133 3.91 7.17 21.21
N ASP A 134 3.62 6.97 22.49
CA ASP A 134 4.36 5.99 23.27
C ASP A 134 3.91 4.56 22.95
N GLN A 135 4.51 3.57 23.61
CA GLN A 135 4.19 2.16 23.40
C GLN A 135 2.72 1.85 23.73
N ALA A 136 2.17 2.38 24.83
CA ALA A 136 0.81 2.12 25.25
C ALA A 136 -0.21 2.74 24.28
N GLU A 137 0.08 3.95 23.81
CA GLU A 137 -0.72 4.63 22.79
C GLU A 137 -0.67 3.90 21.45
N THR A 138 0.51 3.40 21.04
CA THR A 138 0.67 2.65 19.80
C THR A 138 -0.08 1.32 19.86
N ILE A 139 0.00 0.59 20.98
CA ILE A 139 -0.83 -0.60 21.23
C ILE A 139 -2.31 -0.22 21.14
N GLY A 140 -2.71 0.90 21.74
CA GLY A 140 -4.11 1.28 21.78
C GLY A 140 -4.70 1.69 20.44
N LEU A 141 -3.93 2.43 19.64
CA LEU A 141 -4.25 2.74 18.25
C LEU A 141 -4.34 1.46 17.41
N THR A 142 -3.35 0.57 17.52
CA THR A 142 -3.33 -0.72 16.80
C THR A 142 -4.57 -1.55 17.12
N LYS A 143 -4.92 -1.65 18.41
CA LYS A 143 -6.10 -2.39 18.87
C LYS A 143 -7.39 -1.80 18.29
N ALA A 144 -7.54 -0.48 18.37
CA ALA A 144 -8.72 0.19 17.83
C ALA A 144 -8.86 -0.03 16.31
N MET A 145 -7.76 -0.03 15.56
CA MET A 145 -7.75 -0.29 14.11
C MET A 145 -8.13 -1.74 13.77
N VAL A 146 -7.70 -2.71 14.58
CA VAL A 146 -8.10 -4.13 14.43
C VAL A 146 -9.59 -4.33 14.75
N GLU A 147 -10.11 -3.67 15.77
CA GLU A 147 -11.49 -3.85 16.25
C GLU A 147 -12.55 -3.31 15.29
N VAL A 148 -12.25 -2.26 14.52
CA VAL A 148 -13.19 -1.69 13.52
C VAL A 148 -13.18 -2.44 12.18
N GLY A 149 -12.25 -3.36 11.99
CA GLY A 149 -12.08 -4.12 10.77
C GLY A 149 -12.66 -5.53 10.83
N GLU A 150 -12.86 -6.14 9.66
CA GLU A 150 -13.14 -7.56 9.52
C GLU A 150 -11.93 -8.38 9.96
N GLN A 151 -12.15 -9.39 10.80
CA GLN A 151 -11.07 -10.26 11.29
C GLN A 151 -11.19 -11.66 10.69
N LEU A 152 -10.11 -12.10 10.05
CA LEU A 152 -9.99 -13.40 9.43
C LEU A 152 -9.32 -14.39 10.39
N SER A 153 -9.78 -15.63 10.32
CA SER A 153 -9.21 -16.76 11.04
C SER A 153 -8.97 -17.92 10.07
N TRP A 154 -7.94 -18.69 10.36
CA TRP A 154 -7.45 -19.77 9.51
C TRP A 154 -7.29 -21.05 10.32
N PRO A 155 -7.42 -22.22 9.68
CA PRO A 155 -7.19 -23.49 10.35
C PRO A 155 -5.71 -23.65 10.69
N GLY A 156 -5.45 -24.15 11.90
CA GLY A 156 -4.11 -24.46 12.38
C GLY A 156 -3.43 -23.30 13.13
N PRO A 157 -2.35 -23.59 13.87
CA PRO A 157 -1.71 -22.62 14.76
C PRO A 157 -0.70 -21.70 14.06
N ILE A 158 -0.31 -22.00 12.82
CA ILE A 158 0.74 -21.29 12.09
C ILE A 158 0.17 -20.71 10.79
N VAL A 159 -0.04 -19.41 10.82
CA VAL A 159 -0.36 -18.54 9.68
C VAL A 159 0.80 -17.57 9.53
N VAL A 160 1.53 -17.69 8.42
CA VAL A 160 2.70 -16.87 8.12
C VAL A 160 2.31 -15.67 7.24
N ASP A 161 2.95 -14.53 7.43
CA ASP A 161 2.82 -13.37 6.56
C ASP A 161 4.17 -12.64 6.43
N LYS A 162 4.33 -11.82 5.39
CA LYS A 162 5.46 -10.93 5.16
C LYS A 162 4.96 -9.52 4.94
N HIS A 163 5.54 -8.56 5.65
CA HIS A 163 5.37 -7.15 5.35
C HIS A 163 6.68 -6.53 4.91
N SER A 164 6.62 -5.45 4.11
CA SER A 164 7.76 -4.59 3.85
C SER A 164 7.36 -3.18 4.22
N VAL A 165 8.21 -2.46 4.96
CA VAL A 165 7.97 -1.04 5.26
C VAL A 165 7.93 -0.17 3.99
N GLY A 166 8.41 -0.71 2.87
CA GLY A 166 8.36 -0.08 1.56
C GLY A 166 9.42 1.00 1.38
N GLY A 167 9.17 1.89 0.43
CA GLY A 167 10.08 2.99 0.07
C GLY A 167 11.23 2.62 -0.85
N LEU A 168 11.35 1.36 -1.25
CA LEU A 168 12.28 0.92 -2.29
C LEU A 168 11.48 0.48 -3.54
N PRO A 169 11.64 1.12 -4.70
CA PRO A 169 10.99 0.70 -5.94
C PRO A 169 11.50 -0.69 -6.35
N GLY A 170 10.65 -1.48 -7.01
CA GLY A 170 11.01 -2.84 -7.43
C GLY A 170 11.06 -3.87 -6.28
N ASN A 171 10.56 -3.60 -5.06
CA ASN A 171 10.51 -4.61 -4.01
C ASN A 171 9.28 -5.55 -4.14
N ARG A 172 9.30 -6.43 -5.15
CA ARG A 172 8.26 -7.43 -5.49
C ARG A 172 8.55 -8.85 -4.98
N THR A 173 9.13 -8.95 -3.79
CA THR A 173 9.44 -10.25 -3.15
C THR A 173 8.20 -11.04 -2.74
N THR A 174 7.08 -10.37 -2.46
CA THR A 174 5.90 -10.98 -1.84
C THR A 174 5.31 -12.16 -2.63
N PRO A 175 5.05 -12.09 -3.95
CA PRO A 175 4.47 -13.21 -4.68
C PRO A 175 5.38 -14.45 -4.70
N ILE A 176 6.69 -14.23 -4.75
CA ILE A 176 7.69 -15.29 -4.68
C ILE A 176 7.63 -15.99 -3.32
N ILE A 177 7.60 -15.21 -2.22
CA ILE A 177 7.54 -15.75 -0.85
C ILE A 177 6.23 -16.52 -0.62
N VAL A 178 5.08 -15.99 -1.05
CA VAL A 178 3.79 -16.70 -0.95
C VAL A 178 3.86 -18.04 -1.66
N SER A 179 4.49 -18.08 -2.84
CA SER A 179 4.66 -19.30 -3.62
C SER A 179 5.54 -20.32 -2.91
N ILE A 180 6.66 -19.88 -2.31
CA ILE A 180 7.57 -20.75 -1.54
C ILE A 180 6.86 -21.29 -0.28
N MET A 181 6.23 -20.43 0.52
CA MET A 181 5.55 -20.84 1.76
C MET A 181 4.44 -21.85 1.47
N ALA A 182 3.55 -21.54 0.50
CA ALA A 182 2.44 -22.41 0.15
C ALA A 182 2.90 -23.72 -0.50
N ALA A 183 4.03 -23.72 -1.24
CA ALA A 183 4.61 -24.94 -1.81
C ALA A 183 5.13 -25.90 -0.72
N GLU A 184 5.56 -25.35 0.41
CA GLU A 184 6.06 -26.09 1.58
C GLU A 184 4.95 -26.35 2.63
N GLY A 185 3.68 -26.12 2.28
CA GLY A 185 2.52 -26.47 3.09
C GLY A 185 2.15 -25.47 4.17
N LEU A 186 2.77 -24.28 4.20
CA LEU A 186 2.40 -23.21 5.13
C LEU A 186 1.22 -22.37 4.61
N VAL A 187 0.40 -21.88 5.55
CA VAL A 187 -0.75 -21.01 5.24
C VAL A 187 -0.29 -19.55 5.19
N MET A 188 -0.40 -18.91 4.02
CA MET A 188 -0.01 -17.51 3.78
C MET A 188 -1.09 -16.73 3.01
N PRO A 189 -2.14 -16.24 3.70
CA PRO A 189 -3.27 -15.53 3.11
C PRO A 189 -2.93 -14.04 2.89
N LYS A 190 -2.10 -13.75 1.90
CA LYS A 190 -1.52 -12.40 1.75
C LYS A 190 -2.56 -11.40 1.24
N THR A 191 -2.77 -10.35 2.01
CA THR A 191 -3.46 -9.13 1.56
C THR A 191 -2.47 -7.98 1.38
N SER A 192 -2.57 -7.27 0.26
CA SER A 192 -1.67 -6.18 -0.11
C SER A 192 -2.46 -4.96 -0.56
N SER A 193 -1.98 -3.77 -0.22
CA SER A 193 -2.54 -2.55 -0.80
C SER A 193 -2.09 -2.38 -2.25
N ARG A 194 -2.84 -1.58 -3.01
CA ARG A 194 -2.35 -0.99 -4.26
C ARG A 194 -1.32 0.09 -3.95
N ALA A 195 -0.55 0.47 -4.95
CA ALA A 195 0.29 1.64 -4.94
C ALA A 195 -0.59 2.86 -4.67
N ILE A 196 -0.04 3.74 -3.85
CA ILE A 196 -0.64 5.06 -3.62
C ILE A 196 0.41 6.12 -3.96
N THR A 197 1.66 5.96 -3.52
CA THR A 197 2.78 6.84 -3.93
C THR A 197 3.96 6.09 -4.55
N SER A 198 3.97 4.75 -4.48
CA SER A 198 4.92 3.91 -5.21
C SER A 198 4.49 3.75 -6.67
N PRO A 199 5.43 3.46 -7.58
CA PRO A 199 5.11 3.22 -8.99
C PRO A 199 4.33 1.92 -9.20
N ALA A 200 4.41 0.96 -8.27
CA ALA A 200 3.55 -0.21 -8.20
C ALA A 200 3.39 -0.67 -6.75
N GLY A 201 2.22 -1.21 -6.41
CA GLY A 201 1.99 -1.98 -5.20
C GLY A 201 1.95 -3.47 -5.53
N THR A 202 2.14 -4.34 -4.54
CA THR A 202 2.05 -5.79 -4.77
C THR A 202 0.70 -6.21 -5.37
N ALA A 203 -0.40 -5.52 -5.00
CA ALA A 203 -1.71 -5.78 -5.60
C ALA A 203 -1.75 -5.38 -7.09
N ASP A 204 -1.14 -4.26 -7.48
CA ASP A 204 -1.09 -3.84 -8.89
C ASP A 204 -0.25 -4.79 -9.73
N THR A 205 0.89 -5.21 -9.21
CA THR A 205 1.78 -6.19 -9.86
C THR A 205 1.08 -7.55 -9.98
N MET A 206 0.39 -8.00 -8.92
CA MET A 206 -0.34 -9.27 -8.96
C MET A 206 -1.55 -9.22 -9.89
N GLU A 207 -2.25 -8.09 -10.00
CA GLU A 207 -3.41 -7.91 -10.89
C GLU A 207 -3.08 -8.17 -12.37
N VAL A 208 -1.84 -7.89 -12.75
CA VAL A 208 -1.29 -8.17 -14.08
C VAL A 208 -1.12 -9.69 -14.32
N LEU A 209 -0.93 -10.48 -13.25
CA LEU A 209 -0.70 -11.92 -13.31
C LEU A 209 -1.94 -12.75 -12.99
N ALA A 210 -2.87 -12.26 -12.16
CA ALA A 210 -4.14 -12.90 -11.83
C ALA A 210 -5.11 -11.88 -11.18
N PRO A 211 -6.43 -12.14 -11.12
CA PRO A 211 -7.36 -11.28 -10.37
C PRO A 211 -6.96 -11.14 -8.89
N VAL A 212 -7.08 -9.93 -8.34
CA VAL A 212 -6.77 -9.60 -6.93
C VAL A 212 -7.98 -9.14 -6.12
N ASP A 213 -9.06 -8.74 -6.80
CA ASP A 213 -10.30 -8.29 -6.18
C ASP A 213 -11.13 -9.51 -5.76
N LEU A 214 -10.74 -10.10 -4.64
CA LEU A 214 -11.36 -11.30 -4.07
C LEU A 214 -12.14 -10.92 -2.81
N ASP A 215 -13.41 -11.32 -2.74
CA ASP A 215 -14.16 -11.24 -1.49
C ASP A 215 -13.62 -12.24 -0.44
N ILE A 216 -14.05 -12.09 0.81
CA ILE A 216 -13.60 -12.96 1.92
C ILE A 216 -13.85 -14.44 1.62
N ALA A 217 -14.99 -14.77 0.99
CA ALA A 217 -15.33 -16.16 0.65
C ALA A 217 -14.38 -16.73 -0.41
N ALA A 218 -14.02 -15.95 -1.42
CA ALA A 218 -13.05 -16.30 -2.45
C ALA A 218 -11.65 -16.48 -1.86
N ILE A 219 -11.19 -15.55 -1.01
CA ILE A 219 -9.91 -15.68 -0.30
C ILE A 219 -9.88 -17.00 0.49
N ARG A 220 -10.93 -17.29 1.27
CA ARG A 220 -11.04 -18.55 2.03
C ARG A 220 -10.96 -19.78 1.12
N ARG A 221 -11.66 -19.79 -0.02
CA ARG A 221 -11.60 -20.90 -0.99
C ARG A 221 -10.20 -21.10 -1.57
N VAL A 222 -9.54 -20.01 -1.98
CA VAL A 222 -8.18 -20.07 -2.56
C VAL A 222 -7.19 -20.59 -1.53
N VAL A 223 -7.21 -20.03 -0.31
CA VAL A 223 -6.29 -20.42 0.76
C VAL A 223 -6.53 -21.86 1.22
N ALA A 224 -7.79 -22.29 1.35
CA ALA A 224 -8.11 -23.67 1.71
C ALA A 224 -7.61 -24.68 0.67
N ARG A 225 -7.62 -24.30 -0.62
CA ARG A 225 -7.18 -25.16 -1.72
C ARG A 225 -5.66 -25.16 -1.90
N GLU A 226 -5.03 -23.98 -1.84
CA GLU A 226 -3.64 -23.82 -2.26
C GLU A 226 -2.67 -23.45 -1.14
N GLY A 227 -3.15 -23.14 0.06
CA GLY A 227 -2.32 -22.70 1.19
C GLY A 227 -1.90 -21.23 1.12
N GLY A 228 -2.12 -20.54 0.00
CA GLY A 228 -1.78 -19.12 -0.12
C GLY A 228 -2.61 -18.39 -1.16
N CYS A 229 -2.71 -17.08 -0.99
CA CYS A 229 -3.32 -16.16 -1.94
C CYS A 229 -2.60 -14.81 -1.90
N ILE A 230 -2.83 -13.98 -2.92
CA ILE A 230 -2.40 -12.59 -2.99
C ILE A 230 -3.61 -11.77 -3.44
N ALA A 231 -4.31 -11.18 -2.47
CA ALA A 231 -5.52 -10.38 -2.69
C ALA A 231 -5.27 -8.89 -2.42
N TRP A 232 -6.08 -8.04 -3.04
CA TRP A 232 -6.09 -6.61 -2.72
C TRP A 232 -6.81 -6.37 -1.38
N GLY A 233 -6.12 -5.70 -0.46
CA GLY A 233 -6.65 -5.35 0.85
C GLY A 233 -7.90 -4.49 0.78
N GLY A 234 -8.05 -3.58 -0.19
CA GLY A 234 -9.23 -2.71 -0.26
C GLY A 234 -10.54 -3.45 -0.54
N ALA A 235 -10.48 -4.66 -1.12
CA ALA A 235 -11.67 -5.51 -1.30
C ALA A 235 -12.17 -6.14 0.01
N VAL A 236 -11.33 -6.14 1.05
CA VAL A 236 -11.60 -6.74 2.35
C VAL A 236 -11.35 -5.72 3.45
N ARG A 237 -12.40 -5.25 4.12
CA ARG A 237 -12.34 -4.15 5.12
C ARG A 237 -11.60 -4.55 6.41
N LEU A 238 -10.34 -4.99 6.32
CA LEU A 238 -9.54 -5.51 7.43
C LEU A 238 -9.06 -4.41 8.39
N SER A 239 -8.82 -3.21 7.87
CA SER A 239 -8.44 -2.04 8.69
C SER A 239 -8.90 -0.76 8.00
N PRO A 240 -10.21 -0.49 7.93
CA PRO A 240 -10.76 0.60 7.11
C PRO A 240 -10.25 2.00 7.50
N ALA A 241 -9.95 2.22 8.79
CA ALA A 241 -9.39 3.49 9.23
C ALA A 241 -7.96 3.73 8.72
N ASP A 242 -7.20 2.66 8.48
CA ASP A 242 -5.82 2.75 7.99
C ASP A 242 -5.75 3.40 6.61
N ASP A 243 -6.62 2.96 5.69
CA ASP A 243 -6.64 3.47 4.32
C ASP A 243 -6.93 4.98 4.28
N VAL A 244 -7.80 5.46 5.18
CA VAL A 244 -8.14 6.89 5.34
C VAL A 244 -6.98 7.68 5.95
N ILE A 245 -6.39 7.19 7.06
CA ILE A 245 -5.28 7.86 7.74
C ILE A 245 -4.06 8.00 6.82
N ILE A 246 -3.72 6.91 6.12
CA ILE A 246 -2.59 6.85 5.19
C ILE A 246 -2.75 7.87 4.04
N GLY A 247 -3.97 8.12 3.58
CA GLY A 247 -4.23 9.13 2.54
C GLY A 247 -3.73 10.52 2.97
N VAL A 248 -3.99 10.89 4.22
CA VAL A 248 -3.62 12.18 4.80
C VAL A 248 -2.15 12.24 5.19
N GLU A 249 -1.60 11.20 5.83
CA GLU A 249 -0.16 11.09 6.16
C GLU A 249 0.71 11.38 4.95
N ARG A 250 0.34 10.81 3.80
CA ARG A 250 1.08 11.00 2.56
C ARG A 250 0.91 12.39 1.95
N ALA A 251 -0.28 12.97 2.00
CA ALA A 251 -0.50 14.33 1.51
C ALA A 251 0.34 15.36 2.29
N LEU A 252 0.60 15.07 3.57
CA LEU A 252 1.43 15.89 4.45
C LEU A 252 2.92 15.53 4.43
N ASP A 253 3.32 14.44 3.75
CA ASP A 253 4.67 13.85 3.80
C ASP A 253 5.14 13.55 5.24
N ILE A 254 4.21 13.03 6.06
CA ILE A 254 4.44 12.69 7.47
C ILE A 254 4.43 11.17 7.64
N ASP A 255 5.39 10.65 8.40
CA ASP A 255 5.53 9.22 8.65
C ASP A 255 5.98 8.97 10.10
N ALA A 256 5.04 9.14 11.04
CA ALA A 256 5.31 8.90 12.46
C ALA A 256 5.42 7.41 12.76
N VAL A 257 6.48 7.00 13.49
CA VAL A 257 6.78 5.59 13.80
C VAL A 257 5.58 4.88 14.42
N GLY A 258 4.92 5.48 15.42
CA GLY A 258 3.76 4.84 16.08
C GLY A 258 2.58 4.60 15.14
N GLN A 259 2.28 5.54 14.24
CA GLN A 259 1.21 5.37 13.25
C GLN A 259 1.59 4.32 12.20
N LEU A 260 2.84 4.32 11.73
CA LEU A 260 3.36 3.29 10.83
C LEU A 260 3.24 1.89 11.46
N VAL A 261 3.66 1.74 12.73
CA VAL A 261 3.56 0.45 13.44
C VAL A 261 2.10 0.01 13.56
N ALA A 262 1.20 0.91 13.96
CA ALA A 262 -0.22 0.59 14.08
C ALA A 262 -0.85 0.21 12.74
N SER A 263 -0.53 0.93 11.67
CA SER A 263 -0.92 0.61 10.29
C SER A 263 -0.47 -0.79 9.89
N VAL A 264 0.83 -1.08 10.02
CA VAL A 264 1.42 -2.34 9.58
C VAL A 264 0.81 -3.52 10.32
N LEU A 265 0.76 -3.44 11.65
CA LEU A 265 0.36 -4.57 12.49
C LEU A 265 -1.15 -4.80 12.47
N SER A 266 -1.98 -3.75 12.47
CA SER A 266 -3.44 -3.90 12.48
C SER A 266 -3.94 -4.75 11.31
N LYS A 267 -3.47 -4.46 10.09
CA LYS A 267 -3.79 -5.26 8.89
C LYS A 267 -3.34 -6.72 8.99
N LYS A 268 -2.19 -6.99 9.63
CA LYS A 268 -1.64 -8.35 9.73
C LYS A 268 -2.37 -9.17 10.79
N ILE A 269 -2.69 -8.54 11.91
CA ILE A 269 -3.49 -9.13 12.99
C ILE A 269 -4.91 -9.40 12.48
N ALA A 270 -5.55 -8.44 11.81
CA ALA A 270 -6.89 -8.60 11.24
C ALA A 270 -6.92 -9.66 10.12
N ALA A 271 -5.82 -9.84 9.37
CA ALA A 271 -5.69 -10.95 8.41
C ALA A 271 -5.49 -12.32 9.07
N GLY A 272 -5.36 -12.40 10.40
CA GLY A 272 -5.18 -13.65 11.15
C GLY A 272 -3.74 -14.18 11.15
N ALA A 273 -2.74 -13.32 10.89
CA ALA A 273 -1.34 -13.73 10.93
C ALA A 273 -0.89 -14.07 12.37
N THR A 274 -0.06 -15.09 12.49
CA THR A 274 0.53 -15.54 13.77
C THR A 274 2.05 -15.39 13.80
N HIS A 275 2.68 -15.43 12.61
CA HIS A 275 4.11 -15.28 12.40
C HIS A 275 4.33 -14.27 11.27
N LEU A 276 5.14 -13.24 11.51
CA LEU A 276 5.33 -12.14 10.58
C LEU A 276 6.82 -11.81 10.42
N VAL A 277 7.31 -11.87 9.19
CA VAL A 277 8.60 -11.28 8.83
C VAL A 277 8.39 -9.87 8.27
N ILE A 278 9.16 -8.91 8.77
CA ILE A 278 9.11 -7.51 8.33
C ILE A 278 10.43 -7.16 7.64
N ASP A 279 10.34 -6.88 6.36
CA ASP A 279 11.43 -6.48 5.48
C ASP A 279 11.66 -4.97 5.59
N VAL A 280 12.85 -4.57 6.01
CA VAL A 280 13.25 -3.16 6.19
C VAL A 280 14.45 -2.86 5.30
N PRO A 281 14.22 -2.34 4.07
CA PRO A 281 15.29 -1.82 3.25
C PRO A 281 15.91 -0.58 3.90
N VAL A 282 17.24 -0.59 4.07
CA VAL A 282 18.01 0.50 4.66
C VAL A 282 18.93 1.09 3.60
N GLY A 283 18.78 2.38 3.33
CA GLY A 283 19.59 3.07 2.34
C GLY A 283 19.31 4.57 2.23
N PRO A 284 20.20 5.33 1.59
CA PRO A 284 20.16 6.79 1.59
C PRO A 284 18.87 7.37 1.02
N THR A 285 18.28 6.70 0.04
CA THR A 285 17.05 7.10 -0.66
C THR A 285 15.85 6.21 -0.34
N ALA A 286 16.03 5.23 0.56
CA ALA A 286 14.94 4.39 1.07
C ALA A 286 14.13 5.13 2.16
N LYS A 287 13.01 4.52 2.58
CA LYS A 287 12.18 5.04 3.67
C LYS A 287 12.95 5.07 4.99
N VAL A 288 13.72 4.01 5.28
CA VAL A 288 14.60 3.93 6.45
C VAL A 288 16.03 4.24 6.00
N ARG A 289 16.59 5.35 6.48
CA ARG A 289 17.84 5.92 5.95
C ARG A 289 19.10 5.54 6.73
N SER A 290 18.94 5.03 7.95
CA SER A 290 20.05 4.62 8.80
C SER A 290 19.72 3.33 9.54
N LEU A 291 20.76 2.61 9.97
CA LEU A 291 20.60 1.42 10.82
C LEU A 291 20.04 1.78 12.20
N GLU A 292 20.29 2.99 12.69
CA GLU A 292 19.71 3.49 13.94
C GLU A 292 18.19 3.61 13.82
N ALA A 293 17.69 4.29 12.79
CA ALA A 293 16.25 4.37 12.52
C ALA A 293 15.61 3.00 12.30
N ALA A 294 16.34 2.06 11.69
CA ALA A 294 15.89 0.67 11.52
C ALA A 294 15.72 -0.06 12.86
N ARG A 295 16.64 0.15 13.81
CA ARG A 295 16.61 -0.43 15.15
C ARG A 295 15.47 0.14 15.99
N ASP A 296 15.25 1.45 15.93
CA ASP A 296 14.14 2.10 16.64
C ASP A 296 12.80 1.57 16.13
N LEU A 297 12.67 1.44 14.81
CA LEU A 297 11.47 0.86 14.19
C LEU A 297 11.29 -0.62 14.55
N GLU A 298 12.37 -1.41 14.57
CA GLU A 298 12.32 -2.81 15.00
C GLU A 298 11.84 -2.96 16.45
N ALA A 299 12.37 -2.13 17.36
CA ALA A 299 11.98 -2.14 18.76
C ALA A 299 10.48 -1.84 18.91
N ALA A 300 9.97 -0.82 18.21
CA ALA A 300 8.55 -0.47 18.23
C ALA A 300 7.67 -1.57 17.64
N LEU A 301 8.02 -2.10 16.46
CA LEU A 301 7.26 -3.18 15.79
C LEU A 301 7.18 -4.44 16.66
N THR A 302 8.32 -4.90 17.18
CA THR A 302 8.40 -6.15 17.95
C THR A 302 7.68 -6.02 19.28
N SER A 303 7.82 -4.88 19.93
CA SER A 303 7.17 -4.58 21.21
C SER A 303 5.65 -4.57 21.09
N VAL A 304 5.11 -3.88 20.08
CA VAL A 304 3.67 -3.81 19.85
C VAL A 304 3.14 -5.16 19.38
N ALA A 305 3.82 -5.86 18.46
CA ALA A 305 3.40 -7.17 17.98
C ALA A 305 3.29 -8.21 19.11
N ALA A 306 4.22 -8.19 20.07
CA ALA A 306 4.18 -9.07 21.24
C ALA A 306 2.91 -8.87 22.08
N ALA A 307 2.40 -7.64 22.19
CA ALA A 307 1.15 -7.35 22.91
C ALA A 307 -0.09 -8.01 22.26
N PHE A 308 -0.01 -8.39 20.98
CA PHE A 308 -1.06 -9.10 20.25
C PHE A 308 -0.73 -10.58 20.03
N GLY A 309 0.32 -11.11 20.66
CA GLY A 309 0.75 -12.51 20.49
C GLY A 309 1.29 -12.84 19.09
N LEU A 310 1.61 -11.83 18.29
CA LEU A 310 2.17 -12.00 16.95
C LEU A 310 3.69 -12.21 17.05
N ARG A 311 4.18 -13.37 16.60
CA ARG A 311 5.62 -13.64 16.55
C ARG A 311 6.22 -12.89 15.37
N THR A 312 7.15 -11.98 15.63
CA THR A 312 7.74 -11.13 14.59
C THR A 312 9.24 -11.32 14.47
N ARG A 313 9.75 -11.17 13.25
CA ARG A 313 11.18 -11.00 12.97
C ARG A 313 11.39 -9.88 11.98
N VAL A 314 12.17 -8.88 12.35
CA VAL A 314 12.57 -7.81 11.44
C VAL A 314 13.86 -8.23 10.73
N MET A 315 13.91 -8.00 9.42
CA MET A 315 15.05 -8.35 8.58
C MET A 315 15.48 -7.15 7.77
N TYR A 316 16.67 -6.64 8.05
CA TYR A 316 17.25 -5.53 7.30
C TYR A 316 17.71 -5.99 5.92
N GLY A 317 17.59 -5.11 4.93
CA GLY A 317 18.01 -5.37 3.56
C GLY A 317 18.66 -4.15 2.92
N PRO A 318 19.40 -4.32 1.81
CA PRO A 318 19.98 -3.20 1.10
C PRO A 318 18.89 -2.31 0.49
N GLY A 319 19.06 -1.00 0.61
CA GLY A 319 18.18 0.02 0.02
C GLY A 319 18.92 1.07 -0.81
N ALA A 320 20.16 0.77 -1.25
CA ALA A 320 20.99 1.69 -2.02
C ALA A 320 20.67 1.69 -3.52
N GLU A 321 20.05 0.64 -4.04
CA GLU A 321 19.63 0.49 -5.44
C GLU A 321 18.29 -0.26 -5.48
N PRO A 322 17.49 -0.16 -6.57
CA PRO A 322 16.27 -0.95 -6.70
C PRO A 322 16.61 -2.44 -6.71
N ILE A 323 15.72 -3.26 -6.14
CA ILE A 323 15.86 -4.71 -6.26
C ILE A 323 15.38 -5.11 -7.66
N GLY A 324 16.04 -6.08 -8.30
CA GLY A 324 15.84 -6.57 -9.68
C GLY A 324 15.81 -5.47 -10.75
N ARG A 325 15.12 -5.67 -11.88
CA ARG A 325 15.19 -4.77 -13.05
C ARG A 325 13.95 -3.91 -13.28
N GLY A 326 12.75 -4.45 -13.11
CA GLY A 326 11.50 -3.74 -13.36
C GLY A 326 11.02 -2.85 -12.22
N ILE A 327 10.52 -1.67 -12.58
CA ILE A 327 9.76 -0.75 -11.72
C ILE A 327 8.44 -0.42 -12.43
N GLY A 328 7.30 -0.79 -11.84
CA GLY A 328 5.97 -0.66 -12.47
C GLY A 328 5.27 -2.02 -12.61
N PRO A 329 3.92 -2.08 -12.71
CA PRO A 329 3.17 -3.32 -12.50
C PRO A 329 3.58 -4.48 -13.44
N ALA A 330 3.64 -4.24 -14.75
CA ALA A 330 4.02 -5.29 -15.72
C ALA A 330 5.50 -5.65 -15.63
N LEU A 331 6.38 -4.67 -15.46
CA LEU A 331 7.82 -4.90 -15.37
C LEU A 331 8.18 -5.69 -14.12
N GLU A 332 7.61 -5.34 -12.96
CA GLU A 332 7.77 -6.11 -11.73
C GLU A 332 7.18 -7.52 -11.84
N ALA A 333 6.07 -7.68 -12.57
CA ALA A 333 5.49 -9.00 -12.84
C ALA A 333 6.43 -9.88 -13.67
N LEU A 334 7.14 -9.32 -14.66
CA LEU A 334 8.15 -10.03 -15.43
C LEU A 334 9.32 -10.50 -14.55
N ASP A 335 9.78 -9.68 -13.60
CA ASP A 335 10.84 -10.11 -12.67
C ASP A 335 10.39 -11.27 -11.76
N ILE A 336 9.13 -11.24 -11.28
CA ILE A 336 8.57 -12.35 -10.49
C ILE A 336 8.56 -13.64 -11.32
N LEU A 337 8.11 -13.56 -12.58
CA LEU A 337 8.09 -14.70 -13.47
C LEU A 337 9.50 -15.23 -13.73
N ALA A 338 10.47 -14.34 -13.98
CA ALA A 338 11.87 -14.70 -14.17
C ALA A 338 12.43 -15.45 -12.96
N VAL A 339 12.22 -14.96 -11.73
CA VAL A 339 12.66 -15.66 -10.51
C VAL A 339 12.01 -17.03 -10.37
N LEU A 340 10.69 -17.12 -10.54
CA LEU A 340 9.98 -18.38 -10.35
C LEU A 340 10.35 -19.42 -11.42
N GLN A 341 10.62 -18.97 -12.64
CA GLN A 341 10.99 -19.85 -13.76
C GLN A 341 12.49 -20.19 -13.81
N GLY A 342 13.31 -19.54 -12.99
CA GLY A 342 14.76 -19.75 -12.97
C GLY A 342 15.50 -19.05 -14.10
N GLU A 343 14.93 -17.97 -14.65
CA GLU A 343 15.56 -17.15 -15.67
C GLU A 343 16.63 -16.22 -15.06
N PRO A 344 17.74 -15.96 -15.77
CA PRO A 344 18.82 -15.13 -15.26
C PRO A 344 18.46 -13.64 -15.22
N GLY A 345 19.20 -12.88 -14.40
CA GLY A 345 19.22 -11.42 -14.40
C GLY A 345 18.51 -10.72 -13.24
N VAL A 346 17.83 -11.47 -12.37
CA VAL A 346 17.11 -10.98 -11.18
C VAL A 346 17.53 -11.74 -9.91
N GLU A 347 18.80 -12.15 -9.86
CA GLU A 347 19.37 -12.95 -8.78
C GLU A 347 19.27 -12.28 -7.41
N ASP A 348 19.36 -10.95 -7.36
CA ASP A 348 19.20 -10.18 -6.13
C ASP A 348 17.77 -10.23 -5.58
N LEU A 349 16.76 -10.20 -6.47
CA LEU A 349 15.36 -10.40 -6.09
C LEU A 349 15.14 -11.82 -5.56
N ALA A 350 15.66 -12.82 -6.27
CA ALA A 350 15.57 -14.22 -5.86
C ALA A 350 16.25 -14.45 -4.50
N HIS A 351 17.45 -13.89 -4.31
CA HIS A 351 18.20 -13.95 -3.08
C HIS A 351 17.42 -13.33 -1.92
N ARG A 352 16.92 -12.09 -2.08
CA ARG A 352 16.17 -11.41 -1.03
C ARG A 352 14.87 -12.12 -0.68
N ALA A 353 14.15 -12.63 -1.69
CA ALA A 353 12.95 -13.43 -1.45
C ALA A 353 13.26 -14.70 -0.64
N CYS A 354 14.37 -15.39 -0.95
CA CYS A 354 14.80 -16.58 -0.21
C CYS A 354 15.26 -16.27 1.22
N GLU A 355 15.93 -15.15 1.46
CA GLU A 355 16.29 -14.71 2.82
C GLU A 355 15.04 -14.51 3.68
N LEU A 356 14.07 -13.76 3.16
CA LEU A 356 12.83 -13.46 3.88
C LEU A 356 11.97 -14.72 4.10
N ALA A 357 11.88 -15.59 3.08
CA ALA A 357 11.23 -16.89 3.19
C ALA A 357 11.95 -17.80 4.21
N GLY A 358 13.29 -17.80 4.22
CA GLY A 358 14.08 -18.52 5.20
C GLY A 358 13.84 -18.04 6.62
N GLY A 359 13.75 -16.73 6.82
CA GLY A 359 13.35 -16.13 8.09
C GLY A 359 11.97 -16.60 8.56
N LEU A 360 11.00 -16.75 7.63
CA LEU A 360 9.68 -17.29 7.95
C LEU A 360 9.71 -18.78 8.31
N PHE A 361 10.48 -19.60 7.59
CA PHE A 361 10.63 -21.02 7.92
C PHE A 361 11.21 -21.23 9.32
N GLU A 362 12.23 -20.45 9.69
CA GLU A 362 12.84 -20.50 11.01
C GLU A 362 11.87 -19.98 12.08
N LEU A 363 11.21 -18.85 11.82
CA LEU A 363 10.25 -18.24 12.75
C LEU A 363 9.06 -19.18 13.03
N ALA A 364 8.59 -19.90 12.01
CA ALA A 364 7.52 -20.89 12.10
C ALA A 364 7.98 -22.25 12.69
N GLY A 365 9.28 -22.44 12.96
CA GLY A 365 9.82 -23.71 13.46
C GLY A 365 9.83 -24.85 12.41
N VAL A 366 9.67 -24.52 11.13
CA VAL A 366 9.70 -25.47 10.00
C VAL A 366 11.15 -25.76 9.55
N ALA A 367 12.07 -24.85 9.84
CA ALA A 367 13.50 -25.04 9.61
C ALA A 367 14.29 -24.72 10.89
N ALA A 368 15.39 -25.44 11.11
CA ALA A 368 16.35 -25.08 12.13
C ALA A 368 17.01 -23.72 11.81
N PRO A 369 17.45 -22.96 12.82
CA PRO A 369 18.18 -21.70 12.59
C PRO A 369 19.34 -21.88 11.61
N GLY A 370 19.41 -21.04 10.58
CA GLY A 370 20.42 -21.08 9.52
C GLY A 370 20.07 -22.00 8.34
N ALA A 371 19.07 -22.89 8.48
CA ALA A 371 18.65 -23.80 7.40
C ALA A 371 17.55 -23.21 6.50
N GLY A 372 16.92 -22.09 6.90
CA GLY A 372 15.78 -21.51 6.18
C GLY A 372 16.10 -21.08 4.76
N LEU A 373 17.25 -20.41 4.56
CA LEU A 373 17.67 -19.90 3.24
C LEU A 373 17.86 -21.02 2.22
N ALA A 374 18.55 -22.09 2.61
CA ALA A 374 18.79 -23.24 1.73
C ALA A 374 17.47 -23.93 1.33
N ARG A 375 16.53 -24.06 2.28
CA ARG A 375 15.20 -24.61 2.01
C ARG A 375 14.41 -23.75 1.03
N ALA A 376 14.43 -22.43 1.19
CA ALA A 376 13.76 -21.51 0.27
C ALA A 376 14.33 -21.59 -1.15
N ARG A 377 15.67 -21.63 -1.29
CA ARG A 377 16.35 -21.81 -2.58
C ARG A 377 15.97 -23.14 -3.24
N GLN A 378 15.98 -24.24 -2.48
CA GLN A 378 15.57 -25.55 -2.99
C GLN A 378 14.13 -25.54 -3.54
N SER A 379 13.21 -24.80 -2.90
CA SER A 379 11.83 -24.67 -3.40
C SER A 379 11.73 -23.92 -4.73
N LEU A 380 12.63 -22.96 -5.00
CA LEU A 380 12.72 -22.28 -6.30
C LEU A 380 13.37 -23.18 -7.34
N GLU A 381 14.57 -23.71 -7.05
CA GLU A 381 15.39 -24.51 -7.96
C GLU A 381 14.68 -25.80 -8.41
N SER A 382 13.87 -26.40 -7.53
CA SER A 382 13.07 -27.59 -7.88
C SER A 382 11.81 -27.29 -8.69
N GLY A 383 11.48 -26.01 -8.93
CA GLY A 383 10.26 -25.58 -9.62
C GLY A 383 8.96 -25.74 -8.82
N ARG A 384 9.03 -26.17 -7.54
CA ARG A 384 7.84 -26.33 -6.67
C ARG A 384 7.12 -25.00 -6.45
N ALA A 385 7.88 -23.93 -6.20
CA ALA A 385 7.33 -22.60 -6.02
C ALA A 385 6.59 -22.13 -7.29
N TRP A 386 7.17 -22.33 -8.49
CA TRP A 386 6.51 -22.01 -9.76
C TRP A 386 5.21 -22.79 -9.98
N ALA A 387 5.25 -24.10 -9.73
CA ALA A 387 4.07 -24.95 -9.84
C ALA A 387 2.96 -24.47 -8.89
N LYS A 388 3.31 -24.09 -7.65
CA LYS A 388 2.36 -23.54 -6.69
C LYS A 388 1.82 -22.18 -7.11
N PHE A 389 2.68 -21.26 -7.58
CA PHE A 389 2.25 -19.95 -8.07
C PHE A 389 1.18 -20.06 -9.15
N LYS A 390 1.40 -20.92 -10.16
CA LYS A 390 0.41 -21.19 -11.21
C LYS A 390 -0.93 -21.63 -10.64
N ARG A 391 -0.93 -22.56 -9.67
CA ARG A 391 -2.17 -23.03 -9.04
C ARG A 391 -2.89 -21.94 -8.25
N ILE A 392 -2.15 -21.09 -7.53
CA ILE A 392 -2.71 -19.91 -6.84
C ILE A 392 -3.38 -18.98 -7.87
N CYS A 393 -2.68 -18.61 -8.94
CA CYS A 393 -3.24 -17.76 -10.00
C CYS A 393 -4.51 -18.36 -10.61
N GLN A 394 -4.51 -19.66 -10.89
CA GLN A 394 -5.69 -20.36 -11.41
C GLN A 394 -6.85 -20.33 -10.41
N ALA A 395 -6.59 -20.57 -9.13
CA ALA A 395 -7.60 -20.51 -8.08
C ALA A 395 -8.17 -19.08 -7.87
N GLN A 396 -7.36 -18.04 -8.14
CA GLN A 396 -7.80 -16.64 -8.08
C GLN A 396 -8.61 -16.17 -9.31
N GLY A 397 -8.84 -17.03 -10.30
CA GLY A 397 -9.62 -16.69 -11.50
C GLY A 397 -8.81 -16.64 -12.79
N GLY A 398 -7.62 -17.24 -12.81
CA GLY A 398 -6.86 -17.49 -14.02
C GLY A 398 -5.55 -16.72 -14.10
N MET A 399 -4.53 -17.38 -14.65
CA MET A 399 -3.24 -16.76 -14.91
C MET A 399 -3.29 -15.89 -16.17
N ARG A 400 -2.62 -14.73 -16.12
CA ARG A 400 -2.53 -13.73 -17.18
C ARG A 400 -1.06 -13.50 -17.54
N SER A 401 -0.84 -12.91 -18.71
CA SER A 401 0.49 -12.49 -19.16
C SER A 401 0.65 -10.98 -19.00
N PRO A 402 1.82 -10.49 -18.56
CA PRO A 402 2.06 -9.05 -18.48
C PRO A 402 1.93 -8.34 -19.84
N PRO A 403 1.30 -7.16 -19.89
CA PRO A 403 1.25 -6.36 -21.10
C PRO A 403 2.62 -5.73 -21.40
N VAL A 404 2.82 -5.35 -22.66
CA VAL A 404 4.04 -4.68 -23.14
C VAL A 404 3.70 -3.24 -23.52
N ALA A 405 4.55 -2.30 -23.12
CA ALA A 405 4.33 -0.88 -23.38
C ALA A 405 4.42 -0.55 -24.87
N ARG A 406 3.53 0.31 -25.35
CA ARG A 406 3.50 0.77 -26.76
C ARG A 406 4.70 1.62 -27.13
N PHE A 407 5.21 2.41 -26.18
CA PHE A 407 6.33 3.31 -26.42
C PHE A 407 7.45 3.04 -25.41
N GLN A 408 8.68 3.02 -25.91
CA GLN A 408 9.88 2.79 -25.12
C GLN A 408 10.98 3.76 -25.52
N ARG A 409 11.78 4.22 -24.56
CA ARG A 409 12.92 5.10 -24.81
C ARG A 409 14.05 4.80 -23.83
N ASP A 410 15.24 4.55 -24.37
CA ASP A 410 16.44 4.37 -23.55
C ASP A 410 16.96 5.72 -23.05
N LEU A 411 17.36 5.74 -21.78
CA LEU A 411 18.19 6.77 -21.20
C LEU A 411 19.62 6.23 -21.12
N THR A 412 20.53 6.87 -21.84
CA THR A 412 21.90 6.40 -22.01
C THR A 412 22.89 7.16 -21.13
N ALA A 413 24.05 6.54 -20.86
CA ALA A 413 25.10 7.12 -20.05
C ALA A 413 25.75 8.32 -20.77
N PRO A 414 25.79 9.53 -20.16
CA PRO A 414 26.42 10.70 -20.78
C PRO A 414 27.95 10.60 -20.82
N SER A 415 28.54 9.77 -19.97
CA SER A 415 29.98 9.56 -19.87
C SER A 415 30.30 8.12 -19.46
N SER A 416 31.53 7.68 -19.72
CA SER A 416 32.05 6.41 -19.22
C SER A 416 32.51 6.56 -17.78
N GLY A 417 32.39 5.50 -16.97
CA GLY A 417 32.83 5.50 -15.58
C GLY A 417 32.19 4.38 -14.77
N ARG A 418 32.16 4.55 -13.44
CA ARG A 418 31.53 3.61 -12.52
C ARG A 418 30.24 4.20 -11.93
N ILE A 419 29.16 3.43 -11.87
CA ILE A 419 27.92 3.84 -11.19
C ILE A 419 28.20 3.94 -9.68
N ALA A 420 28.26 5.16 -9.16
CA ALA A 420 28.58 5.48 -7.78
C ALA A 420 27.35 5.52 -6.87
N SER A 421 26.18 5.90 -7.41
CA SER A 421 24.91 5.90 -6.68
C SER A 421 23.72 5.84 -7.63
N ILE A 422 22.58 5.39 -7.10
CA ILE A 422 21.29 5.32 -7.80
C ILE A 422 20.22 5.99 -6.92
N ASP A 423 19.51 6.98 -7.46
CA ASP A 423 18.41 7.64 -6.77
C ASP A 423 17.08 6.90 -6.98
N ASN A 424 16.72 6.10 -5.98
CA ASN A 424 15.46 5.35 -5.93
C ASN A 424 14.21 6.24 -5.96
N ARG A 425 14.26 7.44 -5.36
CA ARG A 425 13.10 8.36 -5.33
C ARG A 425 12.88 8.97 -6.71
N LYS A 426 13.96 9.36 -7.39
CA LYS A 426 13.88 9.89 -8.76
C LYS A 426 13.43 8.80 -9.73
N LEU A 427 13.96 7.57 -9.65
CA LEU A 427 13.46 6.41 -10.42
C LEU A 427 11.97 6.15 -10.22
N ALA A 428 11.52 6.11 -8.95
CA ALA A 428 10.12 5.90 -8.62
C ALA A 428 9.23 7.00 -9.18
N THR A 429 9.71 8.25 -9.21
CA THR A 429 8.99 9.39 -9.78
C THR A 429 8.91 9.28 -11.29
N VAL A 430 10.02 8.97 -11.97
CA VAL A 430 10.05 8.76 -13.43
C VAL A 430 9.06 7.67 -13.86
N ALA A 431 9.02 6.53 -13.16
CA ALA A 431 8.07 5.46 -13.45
C ALA A 431 6.61 5.93 -13.31
N LYS A 432 6.30 6.76 -12.32
CA LYS A 432 4.97 7.35 -12.17
C LYS A 432 4.62 8.33 -13.28
N LEU A 433 5.56 9.21 -13.64
CA LEU A 433 5.36 10.17 -14.74
C LEU A 433 5.19 9.47 -16.09
N ALA A 434 5.76 8.27 -16.25
CA ALA A 434 5.56 7.43 -17.43
C ALA A 434 4.17 6.75 -17.48
N GLY A 435 3.38 6.84 -16.40
CA GLY A 435 1.99 6.36 -16.32
C GLY A 435 1.74 5.27 -15.26
N ALA A 436 2.77 4.76 -14.57
CA ALA A 436 2.60 3.74 -13.55
C ALA A 436 1.93 4.31 -12.26
N PRO A 437 1.06 3.56 -11.55
CA PRO A 437 0.60 2.19 -11.83
C PRO A 437 -0.65 2.10 -12.72
N MET A 438 -1.21 3.23 -13.16
CA MET A 438 -2.50 3.25 -13.89
C MET A 438 -2.38 2.61 -15.26
N ALA A 439 -1.37 3.01 -16.04
CA ALA A 439 -0.95 2.29 -17.22
C ALA A 439 -0.12 1.08 -16.79
N LYS A 440 -0.72 -0.13 -16.79
CA LYS A 440 -0.08 -1.35 -16.26
C LYS A 440 1.23 -1.71 -16.94
N ALA A 441 1.37 -1.39 -18.22
CA ALA A 441 2.57 -1.63 -19.01
C ALA A 441 3.68 -0.59 -18.78
N ALA A 442 3.34 0.57 -18.19
CA ALA A 442 4.28 1.67 -17.99
C ALA A 442 5.21 1.44 -16.80
N GLY A 443 6.35 2.12 -16.82
CA GLY A 443 7.36 2.01 -15.78
C GLY A 443 8.78 2.27 -16.27
N VAL A 444 9.76 1.72 -15.56
CA VAL A 444 11.19 1.81 -15.87
C VAL A 444 11.83 0.43 -15.77
N ALA A 445 12.54 0.01 -16.81
CA ALA A 445 13.43 -1.14 -16.77
C ALA A 445 14.87 -0.66 -16.52
N VAL A 446 15.46 -1.05 -15.39
CA VAL A 446 16.80 -0.63 -14.96
C VAL A 446 17.84 -1.64 -15.46
N HIS A 447 18.87 -1.13 -16.15
CA HIS A 447 19.95 -1.94 -16.71
C HIS A 447 21.26 -1.78 -15.94
N ALA A 448 21.55 -0.55 -15.50
CA ALA A 448 22.75 -0.23 -14.76
C ALA A 448 22.63 -0.61 -13.27
N ARG A 449 23.69 -1.21 -12.72
CA ARG A 449 23.78 -1.62 -11.31
C ARG A 449 24.82 -0.83 -10.56
N LEU A 450 24.64 -0.71 -9.24
CA LEU A 450 25.60 -0.01 -8.40
C LEU A 450 27.00 -0.65 -8.53
N GLY A 451 28.03 0.18 -8.70
CA GLY A 451 29.41 -0.26 -8.88
C GLY A 451 29.76 -0.80 -10.26
N GLN A 452 28.81 -0.90 -11.20
CA GLN A 452 29.05 -1.35 -12.57
C GLN A 452 29.88 -0.34 -13.35
N LEU A 453 30.83 -0.82 -14.17
CA LEU A 453 31.50 -0.01 -15.18
C LEU A 453 30.60 0.16 -16.40
N ILE A 454 30.38 1.40 -16.81
CA ILE A 454 29.53 1.79 -17.93
C ILE A 454 30.33 2.57 -18.96
N VAL A 455 30.01 2.40 -20.24
CA VAL A 455 30.59 3.18 -21.35
C VAL A 455 29.58 4.24 -21.77
N ALA A 456 30.05 5.44 -22.12
CA ALA A 456 29.21 6.49 -22.69
C ALA A 456 28.32 5.94 -23.84
N GLY A 457 27.04 6.28 -23.82
CA GLY A 457 26.04 5.77 -24.77
C GLY A 457 25.39 4.44 -24.39
N SER A 458 25.88 3.71 -23.36
CA SER A 458 25.22 2.48 -22.89
C SER A 458 23.88 2.80 -22.23
N PRO A 459 22.85 1.95 -22.37
CA PRO A 459 21.57 2.16 -21.72
C PRO A 459 21.71 2.02 -20.19
N LEU A 460 21.29 3.04 -19.46
CA LEU A 460 21.20 3.02 -17.99
C LEU A 460 19.84 2.44 -17.54
N CYS A 461 18.77 2.89 -18.20
CA CYS A 461 17.43 2.36 -18.04
C CYS A 461 16.59 2.61 -19.32
N THR A 462 15.49 1.90 -19.46
CA THR A 462 14.48 2.11 -20.50
C THR A 462 13.19 2.58 -19.86
N LEU A 463 12.63 3.68 -20.38
CA LEU A 463 11.31 4.18 -20.01
C LEU A 463 10.24 3.43 -20.81
N HIS A 464 9.15 3.05 -20.16
CA HIS A 464 8.00 2.38 -20.77
C HIS A 464 6.74 3.22 -20.52
N ALA A 465 6.01 3.59 -21.57
CA ALA A 465 4.81 4.42 -21.47
C ALA A 465 3.73 4.01 -22.48
N GLU A 466 2.48 4.39 -22.22
CA GLU A 466 1.33 4.11 -23.10
C GLU A 466 0.96 5.30 -24.01
N SER A 467 1.56 6.47 -23.78
CA SER A 467 1.43 7.64 -24.66
C SER A 467 2.79 8.34 -24.89
N PRO A 468 2.96 9.04 -26.05
CA PRO A 468 4.16 9.84 -26.29
C PRO A 468 4.34 10.97 -25.28
N GLY A 469 3.25 11.59 -24.82
CA GLY A 469 3.30 12.70 -23.85
C GLY A 469 3.82 12.28 -22.47
N GLU A 470 3.38 11.13 -21.96
CA GLU A 470 3.93 10.55 -20.71
C GLU A 470 5.42 10.22 -20.87
N LEU A 471 5.80 9.64 -22.02
CA LEU A 471 7.20 9.29 -22.30
C LEU A 471 8.10 10.52 -22.33
N ASP A 472 7.68 11.57 -23.02
CA ASP A 472 8.42 12.82 -23.13
C ASP A 472 8.53 13.53 -21.78
N TYR A 473 7.45 13.54 -20.99
CA TYR A 473 7.47 14.14 -19.67
C TYR A 473 8.38 13.38 -18.70
N ALA A 474 8.30 12.05 -18.68
CA ALA A 474 9.16 11.20 -17.86
C ALA A 474 10.64 11.35 -18.25
N ALA A 475 10.94 11.41 -19.55
CA ALA A 475 12.31 11.62 -20.04
C ALA A 475 12.86 13.01 -19.67
N ALA A 476 12.06 14.07 -19.84
CA ALA A 476 12.45 15.42 -19.45
C ALA A 476 12.71 15.52 -17.95
N PHE A 477 11.88 14.89 -17.12
CA PHE A 477 12.10 14.84 -15.67
C PHE A 477 13.33 14.01 -15.29
N ALA A 478 13.60 12.90 -15.98
CA ALA A 478 14.78 12.08 -15.72
C ALA A 478 16.09 12.86 -15.98
N LEU A 479 16.08 13.72 -17.00
CA LEU A 479 17.22 14.56 -17.42
C LEU A 479 17.31 15.91 -16.69
N SER A 480 16.33 16.27 -15.86
CA SER A 480 16.37 17.49 -15.03
C SER A 480 17.40 17.40 -13.91
N ASP A 481 17.59 18.48 -13.14
CA ASP A 481 18.54 18.54 -12.03
C ASP A 481 18.47 17.34 -11.07
N GLY A 482 19.66 16.89 -10.63
CA GLY A 482 19.87 15.69 -9.83
C GLY A 482 19.93 14.42 -10.68
N ALA A 483 21.12 13.86 -10.90
CA ALA A 483 21.26 12.65 -11.71
C ALA A 483 20.61 11.44 -11.02
N ILE A 484 19.85 10.63 -11.77
CA ILE A 484 19.37 9.32 -11.29
C ILE A 484 20.56 8.40 -11.00
N PHE A 485 21.53 8.40 -11.90
CA PHE A 485 22.75 7.60 -11.81
C PHE A 485 23.94 8.54 -11.70
N ALA A 486 24.66 8.52 -10.58
CA ALA A 486 25.93 9.23 -10.48
C ALA A 486 27.04 8.37 -11.09
N ILE A 487 27.78 8.91 -12.05
CA ILE A 487 28.91 8.22 -12.70
C ILE A 487 30.20 8.86 -12.19
N ALA A 488 30.98 8.11 -11.41
CA ALA A 488 32.32 8.51 -11.00
C ALA A 488 33.35 8.14 -12.07
N ALA A 489 34.47 8.87 -12.09
CA ALA A 489 35.62 8.49 -12.91
C ALA A 489 36.05 7.02 -12.60
N PRO A 490 36.56 6.28 -13.60
CA PRO A 490 36.84 4.84 -13.49
C PRO A 490 37.67 4.39 -12.28
#